data_AF-A0A970Y4K1-F1
#
_entry.id   AF-A0A970Y4K1-F1
#
_cell.length_a   1.000
_cell.length_b   1.000
_cell.length_c   1.000
_cell.angle_alpha   90.00
_cell.angle_beta   90.00
_cell.angle_gamma   90.00
#
_symmetry.space_group_name_H-M   'P 1'
#
loop_
_entity.id
_entity.type
_entity.pdbx_description
1 polymer ?
#
loop_
_entity_poly.entity_id
_entity_poly.type
_entity_poly.pdbx_seq_one_letter_code
_entity_poly.pdbx_strand_id
1 'polypeptide(L)'
;MRDLFLLMAPLGMLLFIPSSTANEMLLDAEQPSVYIVYERSEAVSNGNVGVTVWLQLHNNSKWTISIRTESLYIGEKVRPLTLMDGNGILALRSGIIVSPCYAVEELSGESLPTTGQIINEETYQRLRAGSACTVGSTSWIPSGGSVRFQIPSEHLSSGRRVSMDFEYEWEKARNLEHRVLFMFSKGIRSAKP
;
A
#
# COMPACT_ATOMS: atom_id res chain seq x y z
N MET A 1 55.29 -28.57 0.26
CA MET A 1 56.09 -28.35 1.48
C MET A 1 55.64 -27.01 2.05
N ARG A 2 54.62 -27.01 2.92
CA ARG A 2 54.74 -26.91 4.39
C ARG A 2 55.57 -25.70 4.81
N ASP A 3 54.93 -24.53 4.77
CA ASP A 3 55.28 -23.43 5.67
C ASP A 3 54.30 -23.46 6.84
N LEU A 4 54.87 -23.67 8.02
CA LEU A 4 54.23 -23.66 9.32
C LEU A 4 54.71 -22.39 10.03
N PHE A 5 53.85 -21.38 10.11
CA PHE A 5 53.93 -20.39 11.17
C PHE A 5 52.56 -20.31 11.85
N LEU A 6 52.51 -20.94 13.02
CA LEU A 6 51.43 -20.83 13.99
C LEU A 6 51.56 -19.47 14.69
N LEU A 7 50.63 -18.55 14.43
CA LEU A 7 50.30 -17.52 15.40
C LEU A 7 49.01 -17.97 16.10
N MET A 8 49.16 -18.33 17.37
CA MET A 8 48.08 -18.72 18.27
C MET A 8 47.20 -17.48 18.55
N ALA A 9 46.02 -17.42 17.94
CA ALA A 9 44.94 -16.53 18.39
C ALA A 9 44.05 -17.31 19.37
N PRO A 10 43.66 -16.72 20.52
CA PRO A 10 42.90 -17.43 21.52
C PRO A 10 41.44 -17.60 21.08
N LEU A 11 40.94 -18.80 21.36
CA LEU A 11 39.60 -19.12 21.81
C LEU A 11 38.43 -18.49 21.03
N GLY A 12 37.84 -19.33 20.18
CA GLY A 12 36.69 -19.04 19.35
C GLY A 12 35.60 -18.23 20.04
N MET A 13 35.38 -17.04 19.49
CA MET A 13 34.04 -16.48 19.38
C MET A 13 33.71 -16.53 17.90
N LEU A 14 33.04 -17.61 17.47
CA LEU A 14 32.27 -17.57 16.24
C LEU A 14 31.22 -16.48 16.45
N LEU A 15 31.50 -15.27 15.94
CA LEU A 15 30.46 -14.30 15.70
C LEU A 15 29.58 -14.93 14.62
N PHE A 16 28.54 -15.65 15.07
CA PHE A 16 27.35 -15.79 14.28
C PHE A 16 26.87 -14.36 14.05
N ILE A 17 27.22 -13.78 12.90
CA ILE A 17 26.46 -12.68 12.35
C ILE A 17 25.15 -13.38 11.95
N PRO A 18 24.03 -13.21 12.69
CA PRO A 18 22.77 -13.65 12.13
C PRO A 18 22.64 -12.90 10.80
N SER A 19 22.61 -13.66 9.70
CA SER A 19 22.12 -13.14 8.44
C SER A 19 20.64 -12.86 8.66
N SER A 20 20.34 -11.69 9.21
CA SER A 20 19.01 -11.13 9.15
C SER A 20 18.83 -10.66 7.72
N THR A 21 18.38 -11.57 6.85
CA THR A 21 17.62 -11.18 5.67
C THR A 21 16.18 -10.80 6.06
N ALA A 22 15.94 -10.36 7.29
CA ALA A 22 14.74 -9.60 7.58
C ALA A 22 14.98 -8.19 7.05
N ASN A 23 14.21 -7.80 6.04
CA ASN A 23 14.20 -6.42 5.59
C ASN A 23 13.74 -5.56 6.78
N GLU A 24 14.68 -4.88 7.43
CA GLU A 24 14.44 -4.11 8.67
C GLU A 24 13.39 -3.00 8.48
N MET A 25 12.98 -2.74 7.24
CA MET A 25 11.96 -1.77 6.86
C MET A 25 10.54 -2.33 6.91
N LEU A 26 10.37 -3.65 6.75
CA LEU A 26 9.09 -4.33 6.58
C LEU A 26 8.72 -5.14 7.83
N LEU A 27 7.43 -5.22 8.13
CA LEU A 27 6.90 -6.09 9.19
C LEU A 27 6.73 -7.53 8.70
N ASP A 28 6.24 -7.70 7.47
CA ASP A 28 6.20 -8.94 6.73
C ASP A 28 7.04 -8.82 5.45
N ALA A 29 8.10 -9.63 5.34
CA ALA A 29 9.00 -9.61 4.20
C ALA A 29 8.38 -10.15 2.91
N GLU A 30 7.28 -10.91 3.00
CA GLU A 30 6.58 -11.51 1.86
C GLU A 30 5.55 -10.56 1.23
N GLN A 31 5.36 -9.37 1.81
CA GLN A 31 4.40 -8.37 1.34
C GLN A 31 5.09 -7.05 0.97
N PRO A 32 4.55 -6.27 0.02
CA PRO A 32 5.02 -4.92 -0.24
C PRO A 32 4.94 -4.02 1.00
N SER A 33 5.65 -2.90 1.01
CA SER A 33 5.61 -1.94 2.13
C SER A 33 4.23 -1.33 2.36
N VAL A 34 3.49 -1.08 1.28
CA VAL A 34 2.11 -0.62 1.29
C VAL A 34 1.36 -1.37 0.20
N TYR A 35 0.23 -1.98 0.54
CA TYR A 35 -0.55 -2.78 -0.40
C TYR A 35 -2.05 -2.72 -0.12
N ILE A 36 -2.84 -3.00 -1.14
CA ILE A 36 -4.30 -3.07 -1.04
C ILE A 36 -4.76 -4.51 -1.26
N VAL A 37 -5.69 -4.97 -0.43
CA VAL A 37 -6.33 -6.28 -0.58
C VAL A 37 -7.83 -6.14 -0.81
N TYR A 38 -8.39 -7.10 -1.55
CA TYR A 38 -9.83 -7.29 -1.66
C TYR A 38 -10.38 -7.93 -0.38
N GLU A 39 -11.44 -7.36 0.19
CA GLU A 39 -12.16 -7.98 1.30
C GLU A 39 -13.40 -8.71 0.81
N ARG A 40 -14.35 -7.98 0.20
CA ARG A 40 -15.65 -8.49 -0.23
C ARG A 40 -16.34 -7.55 -1.22
N SER A 41 -17.43 -8.01 -1.80
CA SER A 41 -18.34 -7.22 -2.63
C SER A 41 -19.77 -7.33 -2.15
N GLU A 42 -20.51 -6.22 -2.16
CA GLU A 42 -21.89 -6.14 -1.70
C GLU A 42 -22.76 -5.49 -2.79
N ALA A 43 -23.94 -6.06 -3.03
CA ALA A 43 -24.92 -5.43 -3.91
C ALA A 43 -25.53 -4.22 -3.20
N VAL A 44 -25.58 -3.08 -3.90
CA VAL A 44 -26.24 -1.87 -3.42
C VAL A 44 -27.59 -1.75 -4.12
N SER A 45 -28.66 -1.70 -3.32
CA SER A 45 -30.04 -1.55 -3.80
C SER A 45 -30.63 -0.21 -3.32
N ASN A 46 -29.93 0.91 -3.54
CA ASN A 46 -30.41 2.24 -3.22
C ASN A 46 -30.69 3.02 -4.52
N GLY A 47 -31.72 2.60 -5.27
CA GLY A 47 -32.22 3.30 -6.47
C GLY A 47 -31.45 3.03 -7.77
N ASN A 48 -30.15 2.75 -7.70
CA ASN A 48 -29.35 2.21 -8.80
C ASN A 48 -28.80 0.83 -8.40
N VAL A 49 -29.01 -0.18 -9.24
CA VAL A 49 -28.42 -1.51 -9.03
C VAL A 49 -26.91 -1.40 -9.32
N GLY A 50 -26.10 -1.51 -8.27
CA GLY A 50 -24.64 -1.47 -8.37
C GLY A 50 -24.00 -2.48 -7.43
N VAL A 51 -22.69 -2.68 -7.57
CA VAL A 51 -21.89 -3.49 -6.65
C VAL A 51 -20.81 -2.61 -6.05
N THR A 52 -20.74 -2.58 -4.73
CA THR A 52 -19.65 -1.94 -3.99
C THR A 52 -18.59 -2.97 -3.67
N VAL A 53 -17.33 -2.62 -3.89
CA VAL A 53 -16.17 -3.44 -3.53
C VAL A 53 -15.50 -2.82 -2.31
N TRP A 54 -15.30 -3.66 -1.30
CA TRP A 54 -14.58 -3.34 -0.08
C TRP A 54 -13.12 -3.73 -0.24
N LEU A 55 -12.24 -2.75 -0.01
CA LEU A 55 -10.80 -2.89 -0.07
C LEU A 55 -10.20 -2.50 1.27
N GLN A 56 -9.02 -3.05 1.57
CA GLN A 56 -8.24 -2.71 2.75
C GLN A 56 -6.82 -2.32 2.35
N LEU A 57 -6.43 -1.10 2.70
CA LEU A 57 -5.07 -0.60 2.56
C LEU A 57 -4.27 -0.97 3.81
N HIS A 58 -3.11 -1.58 3.62
CA HIS A 58 -2.18 -1.99 4.67
C HIS A 58 -0.89 -1.19 4.60
N ASN A 59 -0.43 -0.72 5.76
CA ASN A 59 0.92 -0.23 5.97
C ASN A 59 1.75 -1.34 6.62
N ASN A 60 2.54 -2.03 5.83
CA ASN A 60 3.44 -3.12 6.24
C ASN A 60 4.87 -2.63 6.52
N SER A 61 5.07 -1.32 6.59
CA SER A 61 6.35 -0.74 6.97
C SER A 61 6.45 -0.49 8.47
N LYS A 62 7.69 -0.36 9.00
CA LYS A 62 7.94 0.04 10.39
C LYS A 62 7.59 1.51 10.69
N TRP A 63 7.17 2.26 9.68
CA TRP A 63 6.97 3.69 9.77
C TRP A 63 5.53 4.08 9.51
N THR A 64 5.16 5.27 9.96
CA THR A 64 3.84 5.84 9.66
C THR A 64 3.80 6.33 8.22
N ILE A 65 2.70 6.08 7.53
CA ILE A 65 2.41 6.66 6.22
C ILE A 65 1.25 7.65 6.32
N SER A 66 1.20 8.60 5.39
CA SER A 66 0.09 9.51 5.20
C SER A 66 -0.60 9.23 3.87
N ILE A 67 -1.92 9.37 3.85
CA ILE A 67 -2.74 9.34 2.64
C ILE A 67 -3.66 10.55 2.63
N ARG A 68 -4.17 10.93 1.46
CA ARG A 68 -5.24 11.92 1.38
C ARG A 68 -6.61 11.27 1.56
N THR A 69 -7.50 11.96 2.28
CA THR A 69 -8.91 11.57 2.49
C THR A 69 -9.87 12.72 2.24
N GLU A 70 -11.10 12.44 1.81
CA GLU A 70 -12.14 13.46 1.58
C GLU A 70 -12.61 14.16 2.87
N SER A 71 -12.59 13.44 4.01
CA SER A 71 -13.18 13.93 5.25
C SER A 71 -12.13 14.54 6.20
N LEU A 72 -12.48 15.66 6.83
CA LEU A 72 -11.68 16.38 7.84
C LEU A 72 -12.05 16.00 9.28
N TYR A 73 -13.14 15.24 9.50
CA TYR A 73 -13.65 14.94 10.84
C TYR A 73 -13.28 13.52 11.28
N ILE A 74 -12.43 13.43 12.30
CA ILE A 74 -11.77 12.17 12.67
C ILE A 74 -12.01 11.75 14.14
N GLY A 75 -13.09 12.25 14.77
CA GLY A 75 -13.53 12.00 16.16
C GLY A 75 -12.91 10.82 16.93
N GLU A 76 -13.69 9.76 17.21
CA GLU A 76 -13.16 8.57 17.92
C GLU A 76 -12.28 7.66 17.02
N LYS A 77 -12.24 7.97 15.72
CA LYS A 77 -11.52 7.22 14.69
C LYS A 77 -10.00 7.37 14.79
N VAL A 78 -9.50 8.33 15.59
CA VAL A 78 -8.07 8.57 15.78
C VAL A 78 -7.56 8.17 17.16
N ARG A 79 -6.25 8.06 17.23
CA ARG A 79 -5.45 7.97 18.45
C ARG A 79 -4.23 8.90 18.34
N PRO A 80 -3.76 9.48 19.45
CA PRO A 80 -2.48 10.16 19.46
C PRO A 80 -1.35 9.21 19.01
N LEU A 81 -0.41 9.74 18.24
CA LEU A 81 0.83 9.08 17.84
C LEU A 81 1.94 10.13 17.79
N THR A 82 3.13 9.76 18.25
CA THR A 82 4.34 10.58 18.07
C THR A 82 5.11 10.02 16.89
N LEU A 83 5.38 10.87 15.89
CA LEU A 83 6.21 10.55 14.74
C LEU A 83 7.68 10.46 15.14
N MET A 84 8.52 9.90 14.26
CA MET A 84 9.96 9.78 14.51
C MET A 84 10.68 11.11 14.77
N ASP A 85 10.17 12.22 14.23
CA ASP A 85 10.73 13.55 14.45
C ASP A 85 10.29 14.21 15.76
N GLY A 86 9.50 13.51 16.57
CA GLY A 86 8.96 13.97 17.85
C GLY A 86 7.62 14.70 17.73
N ASN A 87 7.11 14.97 16.53
CA ASN A 87 5.83 15.64 16.35
C ASN A 87 4.65 14.74 16.76
N GLY A 88 3.71 15.31 17.50
CA GLY A 88 2.45 14.66 17.83
C GLY A 88 1.42 14.82 16.72
N ILE A 89 0.82 13.72 16.28
CA ILE A 89 -0.27 13.69 15.30
C ILE A 89 -1.46 12.85 15.81
N LEU A 90 -2.58 12.96 15.12
CA LEU A 90 -3.75 12.10 15.31
C LEU A 90 -3.78 11.05 14.20
N ALA A 91 -3.40 9.83 14.54
CA ALA A 91 -3.36 8.71 13.60
C ALA A 91 -4.66 7.93 13.60
N LEU A 92 -5.04 7.41 12.43
CA LEU A 92 -6.19 6.53 12.29
C LEU A 92 -6.00 5.25 13.12
N ARG A 93 -7.08 4.80 13.76
CA ARG A 93 -7.13 3.46 14.36
C ARG A 93 -7.18 2.41 13.26
N SER A 94 -6.56 1.25 13.50
CA SER A 94 -6.56 0.18 12.50
C SER A 94 -7.98 -0.37 12.26
N GLY A 95 -8.29 -0.71 11.02
CA GLY A 95 -9.56 -1.32 10.61
C GLY A 95 -10.74 -0.35 10.48
N ILE A 96 -10.55 0.95 10.73
CA ILE A 96 -11.63 1.93 10.52
C ILE A 96 -11.96 2.10 9.04
N ILE A 97 -13.15 2.63 8.77
CA ILE A 97 -13.59 2.98 7.42
C ILE A 97 -13.27 4.45 7.14
N VAL A 98 -12.62 4.69 6.00
CA VAL A 98 -12.24 6.01 5.47
C VAL A 98 -12.68 6.17 4.01
N SER A 99 -12.70 7.42 3.55
CA SER A 99 -12.89 7.80 2.14
C SER A 99 -11.57 8.36 1.60
N PRO A 100 -10.67 7.51 1.09
CA PRO A 100 -9.38 7.95 0.59
C PRO A 100 -9.53 8.60 -0.78
N CYS A 101 -8.59 9.45 -1.14
CA CYS A 101 -8.43 9.95 -2.49
C CYS A 101 -7.77 8.86 -3.33
N TYR A 102 -8.33 8.55 -4.49
CA TYR A 102 -7.77 7.55 -5.38
C TYR A 102 -8.10 7.89 -6.84
N ALA A 103 -7.25 7.42 -7.75
CA ALA A 103 -7.49 7.49 -9.17
C ALA A 103 -7.93 6.13 -9.71
N VAL A 104 -8.75 6.17 -10.76
CA VAL A 104 -8.92 5.03 -11.66
C VAL A 104 -8.06 5.27 -12.88
N GLU A 105 -7.25 4.30 -13.23
CA GLU A 105 -6.44 4.31 -14.44
C GLU A 105 -6.85 3.17 -15.34
N GLU A 106 -6.82 3.40 -16.64
CA GLU A 106 -7.20 2.43 -17.67
C GLU A 106 -6.07 2.27 -18.66
N LEU A 107 -5.83 1.03 -19.06
CA LEU A 107 -4.84 0.74 -20.06
C LEU A 107 -5.22 1.36 -21.41
N SER A 108 -4.33 2.16 -21.99
CA SER A 108 -4.47 2.71 -23.33
C SER A 108 -4.07 1.65 -24.37
N GLY A 109 -5.01 1.26 -25.23
CA GLY A 109 -4.77 0.34 -26.34
C GLY A 109 -6.01 -0.48 -26.71
N GLU A 110 -6.07 -0.96 -27.95
CA GLU A 110 -7.24 -1.72 -28.47
C GLU A 110 -7.34 -3.15 -27.93
N SER A 111 -6.31 -3.67 -27.27
CA SER A 111 -6.26 -5.06 -26.81
C SER A 111 -5.87 -5.15 -25.34
N LEU A 112 -6.71 -5.85 -24.55
CA LEU A 112 -6.35 -6.22 -23.19
C LEU A 112 -5.13 -7.15 -23.22
N PRO A 113 -4.15 -6.95 -22.33
CA PRO A 113 -2.93 -7.74 -22.30
C PRO A 113 -3.27 -9.18 -21.98
N THR A 114 -2.62 -10.09 -22.69
CA THR A 114 -2.76 -11.53 -22.42
C THR A 114 -1.95 -11.87 -21.15
N THR A 115 -2.35 -12.93 -20.45
CA THR A 115 -1.66 -13.40 -19.24
C THR A 115 -0.15 -13.53 -19.47
N GLY A 116 0.65 -12.89 -18.60
CA GLY A 116 2.12 -12.95 -18.65
C GLY A 116 2.80 -11.82 -19.42
N GLN A 117 2.04 -10.90 -20.03
CA GLN A 117 2.61 -9.72 -20.68
C GLN A 117 2.99 -8.65 -19.64
N ILE A 118 4.23 -8.16 -19.70
CA ILE A 118 4.67 -7.00 -18.92
C ILE A 118 4.06 -5.75 -19.56
N ILE A 119 3.29 -5.00 -18.77
CA ILE A 119 2.64 -3.76 -19.20
C ILE A 119 3.43 -2.60 -18.61
N ASN A 120 3.86 -1.66 -19.44
CA ASN A 120 4.53 -0.44 -18.96
C ASN A 120 3.50 0.47 -18.27
N GLU A 121 3.82 1.03 -17.10
CA GLU A 121 2.93 1.96 -16.39
C GLU A 121 2.53 3.17 -17.23
N GLU A 122 3.40 3.63 -18.13
CA GLU A 122 3.13 4.76 -19.05
C GLU A 122 1.95 4.49 -20.01
N THR A 123 1.56 3.23 -20.18
CA THR A 123 0.39 2.87 -20.99
C THR A 123 -0.92 3.06 -20.23
N TYR A 124 -0.89 3.35 -18.94
CA TYR A 124 -2.11 3.65 -18.19
C TYR A 124 -2.45 5.14 -18.26
N GLN A 125 -3.71 5.43 -18.56
CA GLN A 125 -4.25 6.79 -18.56
C GLN A 125 -5.20 6.98 -17.40
N ARG A 126 -5.05 8.10 -16.69
CA ARG A 126 -5.92 8.48 -15.57
C ARG A 126 -7.30 8.87 -16.11
N LEU A 127 -8.34 8.19 -15.64
CA LEU A 127 -9.72 8.48 -15.99
C LEU A 127 -10.28 9.64 -15.15
N ARG A 128 -11.36 10.27 -15.64
CA ARG A 128 -12.23 11.13 -14.82
C ARG A 128 -13.17 10.28 -13.95
N ALA A 129 -12.60 9.32 -13.25
CA ALA A 129 -13.27 8.42 -12.32
C ALA A 129 -12.43 8.28 -11.04
N GLY A 130 -13.05 7.79 -9.98
CA GLY A 130 -12.47 7.71 -8.64
C GLY A 130 -12.75 8.96 -7.79
N SER A 131 -12.00 9.10 -6.70
CA SER A 131 -12.09 10.24 -5.79
C SER A 131 -10.82 11.08 -5.91
N ALA A 132 -10.85 12.09 -6.78
CA ALA A 132 -9.72 12.99 -6.97
C ALA A 132 -9.55 14.01 -5.82
N CYS A 133 -10.43 14.00 -4.81
CA CYS A 133 -10.45 14.91 -3.67
C CYS A 133 -10.09 16.37 -4.00
N THR A 134 -11.05 17.12 -4.55
CA THR A 134 -10.91 18.57 -4.78
C THR A 134 -10.52 19.31 -3.49
N VAL A 135 -11.06 18.86 -2.35
CA VAL A 135 -10.66 19.26 -0.99
C VAL A 135 -10.47 17.98 -0.19
N GLY A 136 -9.44 17.93 0.66
CA GLY A 136 -9.21 16.77 1.52
C GLY A 136 -8.26 17.06 2.68
N SER A 137 -8.02 16.02 3.48
CA SER A 137 -7.16 16.04 4.66
C SER A 137 -6.01 15.03 4.51
N THR A 138 -4.94 15.26 5.27
CA THR A 138 -3.88 14.27 5.47
C THR A 138 -4.26 13.36 6.62
N SER A 139 -4.40 12.07 6.32
CA SER A 139 -4.73 11.02 7.29
C SER A 139 -3.53 10.10 7.48
N TRP A 140 -3.19 9.80 8.74
CA TRP A 140 -2.01 9.02 9.09
C TRP A 140 -2.37 7.58 9.43
N ILE A 141 -1.70 6.62 8.80
CA ILE A 141 -1.83 5.19 9.06
C ILE A 141 -0.54 4.72 9.77
N PRO A 142 -0.63 4.32 11.06
CA PRO A 142 0.52 3.83 11.82
C PRO A 142 1.19 2.62 11.15
N SER A 143 2.44 2.34 11.56
CA SER A 143 3.11 1.07 11.27
C SER A 143 2.23 -0.12 11.64
N GLY A 144 2.11 -1.09 10.73
CA GLY A 144 1.25 -2.27 10.88
C GLY A 144 -0.25 -1.97 10.86
N GLY A 145 -0.62 -0.71 10.64
CA GLY A 145 -2.00 -0.26 10.57
C GLY A 145 -2.64 -0.58 9.24
N SER A 146 -3.97 -0.65 9.24
CA SER A 146 -4.74 -0.78 8.02
C SER A 146 -6.02 0.05 8.08
N VAL A 147 -6.56 0.41 6.93
CA VAL A 147 -7.84 1.11 6.82
C VAL A 147 -8.68 0.49 5.72
N ARG A 148 -10.00 0.55 5.87
CA ARG A 148 -10.96 0.02 4.90
C ARG A 148 -11.62 1.14 4.13
N PHE A 149 -11.90 0.88 2.86
CA PHE A 149 -12.59 1.83 2.00
C PHE A 149 -13.42 1.09 0.95
N GLN A 150 -14.33 1.82 0.34
CA GLN A 150 -15.25 1.31 -0.65
C GLN A 150 -15.01 1.99 -1.99
N ILE A 151 -15.12 1.22 -3.06
CA ILE A 151 -15.17 1.74 -4.41
C ILE A 151 -16.33 1.10 -5.20
N PRO A 152 -16.87 1.79 -6.20
CA PRO A 152 -17.75 1.18 -7.18
C PRO A 152 -17.05 0.07 -7.97
N SER A 153 -17.72 -1.05 -8.20
CA SER A 153 -17.15 -2.21 -8.92
C SER A 153 -16.69 -1.89 -10.35
N GLU A 154 -17.33 -0.93 -11.00
CA GLU A 154 -16.99 -0.43 -12.35
C GLU A 154 -15.60 0.20 -12.43
N HIS A 155 -15.04 0.62 -11.29
CA HIS A 155 -13.66 1.11 -11.19
C HIS A 155 -12.63 -0.02 -11.33
N LEU A 156 -13.07 -1.28 -11.22
CA LEU A 156 -12.27 -2.48 -11.37
C LEU A 156 -12.61 -3.27 -12.65
N SER A 157 -13.15 -2.58 -13.66
CA SER A 157 -13.40 -3.19 -14.97
C SER A 157 -12.09 -3.69 -15.61
N SER A 158 -12.19 -4.62 -16.57
CA SER A 158 -11.01 -5.17 -17.26
C SER A 158 -10.11 -4.06 -17.82
N GLY A 159 -8.81 -4.16 -17.56
CA GLY A 159 -7.84 -3.15 -17.98
C GLY A 159 -7.78 -1.93 -17.07
N ARG A 160 -8.57 -1.87 -15.99
CA ARG A 160 -8.51 -0.80 -14.99
C ARG A 160 -7.77 -1.21 -13.74
N ARG A 161 -7.11 -0.22 -13.14
CA ARG A 161 -6.52 -0.31 -11.81
C ARG A 161 -6.89 0.92 -10.99
N VAL A 162 -6.98 0.70 -9.69
CA VAL A 162 -7.06 1.78 -8.70
C VAL A 162 -5.65 2.12 -8.27
N SER A 163 -5.38 3.41 -8.14
CA SER A 163 -4.12 3.91 -7.61
C SER A 163 -4.37 4.92 -6.50
N MET A 164 -3.51 4.91 -5.49
CA MET A 164 -3.57 5.84 -4.36
C MET A 164 -2.16 6.27 -4.02
N ASP A 165 -2.01 7.58 -3.81
CA ASP A 165 -0.73 8.16 -3.44
C ASP A 165 -0.57 8.12 -1.92
N PHE A 166 0.65 7.89 -1.45
CA PHE A 166 0.99 7.92 -0.04
C PHE A 166 2.36 8.55 0.17
N GLU A 167 2.63 9.00 1.39
CA GLU A 167 3.93 9.55 1.78
C GLU A 167 4.38 8.92 3.10
N TYR A 168 5.67 8.70 3.27
CA TYR A 168 6.21 8.27 4.55
C TYR A 168 6.41 9.44 5.51
N GLU A 169 6.37 9.19 6.83
CA GLU A 169 6.50 10.24 7.85
C GLU A 169 7.81 11.06 7.80
N TRP A 170 8.90 10.51 7.23
CA TRP A 170 10.15 11.25 7.08
C TRP A 170 10.21 12.11 5.80
N GLU A 171 9.22 11.95 4.91
CA GLU A 171 9.14 12.67 3.65
C GLU A 171 8.48 14.02 3.91
N LYS A 172 9.32 14.97 4.32
CA LYS A 172 8.91 16.36 4.55
C LYS A 172 8.58 17.03 3.22
N ALA A 173 7.38 16.78 2.67
CA ALA A 173 6.80 17.43 1.49
C ALA A 173 7.82 17.72 0.38
N ARG A 174 8.27 16.68 -0.32
CA ARG A 174 9.19 16.80 -1.46
C ARG A 174 8.75 15.93 -2.64
N ASN A 175 7.56 16.16 -3.21
CA ASN A 175 7.15 15.61 -4.52
C ASN A 175 7.60 14.15 -4.80
N LEU A 176 7.60 13.28 -3.79
CA LEU A 176 7.93 11.87 -3.94
C LEU A 176 6.60 11.16 -4.12
N GLU A 177 6.36 10.71 -5.35
CA GLU A 177 5.09 10.08 -5.72
C GLU A 177 5.17 8.58 -5.42
N HIS A 178 4.96 8.18 -4.16
CA HIS A 178 4.71 6.76 -3.88
C HIS A 178 3.27 6.43 -4.17
N ARG A 179 3.07 5.30 -4.85
CA ARG A 179 1.76 4.87 -5.31
C ARG A 179 1.54 3.43 -4.93
N VAL A 180 0.38 3.16 -4.36
CA VAL A 180 -0.13 1.79 -4.19
C VAL A 180 -1.15 1.52 -5.28
N LEU A 181 -1.00 0.38 -5.95
CA LEU A 181 -1.84 -0.03 -7.06
C LEU A 181 -2.68 -1.24 -6.65
N PHE A 182 -3.92 -1.25 -7.11
CA PHE A 182 -4.81 -2.40 -6.97
C PHE A 182 -5.48 -2.70 -8.30
N MET A 183 -5.31 -3.92 -8.80
CA MET A 183 -5.96 -4.41 -10.01
C MET A 183 -6.74 -5.66 -9.68
N PHE A 184 -8.00 -5.70 -10.10
CA PHE A 184 -8.81 -6.90 -9.97
C PHE A 184 -8.57 -7.78 -11.20
N SER A 185 -7.82 -8.87 -11.01
CA SER A 185 -7.75 -9.90 -12.05
C SER A 185 -8.84 -10.94 -11.80
N LYS A 186 -9.83 -11.02 -12.71
CA LYS A 186 -10.68 -12.21 -12.77
C LYS A 186 -9.81 -13.38 -13.25
N GLY A 187 -9.33 -14.19 -12.32
CA GLY A 187 -8.81 -15.53 -12.62
C GLY A 187 -7.40 -15.63 -13.20
N ILE A 188 -6.43 -14.86 -12.72
CA ILE A 188 -5.01 -15.21 -12.92
C ILE A 188 -4.59 -16.05 -11.72
N ARG A 189 -4.62 -17.38 -11.86
CA ARG A 189 -3.94 -18.27 -10.93
C ARG A 189 -2.45 -17.96 -11.02
N SER A 190 -1.86 -17.47 -9.94
CA SER A 190 -0.41 -17.44 -9.77
C SER A 190 0.09 -18.87 -9.95
N ALA A 191 0.85 -19.11 -11.01
CA ALA A 191 1.75 -20.25 -11.02
C ALA A 191 2.80 -19.97 -9.94
N LYS A 192 2.73 -20.71 -8.83
CA LYS A 192 3.85 -20.78 -7.90
C LYS A 192 5.08 -21.30 -8.65
N PRO A 193 6.28 -20.77 -8.38
CA PRO A 193 7.52 -21.36 -8.87
C PRO A 193 7.72 -22.79 -8.36
#